data_AF-A0A349U4H2-F1
#
_entry.id   AF-A0A349U4H2-F1
#
_cell.length_a   1.000
_cell.length_b   1.000
_cell.length_c   1.000
_cell.angle_alpha   90.00
_cell.angle_beta   90.00
_cell.angle_gamma   90.00
#
_symmetry.space_group_name_H-M   'P 1'
#
loop_
_entity.id
_entity.type
_entity.pdbx_description
1 polymer ?
#
loop_
_entity_poly.entity_id
_entity_poly.type
_entity_poly.pdbx_seq_one_letter_code
_entity_poly.pdbx_strand_id
1 'polypeptide(L)'
;MYFLVGMLFPFEIFAENFNEEDKIYQVLSHINCSFAGKHFQYKGYGRRGSEKTAIFRALILKKLLGLSTTKSLVACLSYSPKLSYWCGFKLSKTIPSRSTFSRFETKMTGLD
;
A
#
# COMPACT_ATOMS: atom_id res chain seq x y z
N MET A 1 22.22 6.45 -15.23
CA MET A 1 21.78 5.48 -14.21
C MET A 1 21.47 6.29 -12.96
N TYR A 2 20.21 6.68 -12.75
CA TYR A 2 19.83 7.54 -11.64
C TYR A 2 19.58 6.65 -10.42
N PHE A 3 20.50 6.71 -9.46
CA PHE A 3 20.26 6.17 -8.14
C PHE A 3 19.12 7.01 -7.54
N LEU A 4 17.95 6.38 -7.35
CA LEU A 4 16.91 6.90 -6.47
C LEU A 4 17.50 6.87 -5.06
N VAL A 5 18.27 7.91 -4.72
CA VAL A 5 18.57 8.25 -3.34
C VAL A 5 17.23 8.33 -2.65
N GLY A 6 16.97 7.39 -1.73
CA GLY A 6 15.74 7.40 -0.94
C GLY A 6 15.57 8.79 -0.36
N MET A 7 14.37 9.35 -0.46
CA MET A 7 14.08 10.67 0.12
C MET A 7 14.61 10.67 1.54
N LEU A 8 15.58 11.55 1.83
CA LEU A 8 16.18 11.68 3.16
C LEU A 8 15.11 12.06 4.20
N PHE A 9 14.04 12.70 3.74
CA PHE A 9 12.96 13.26 4.56
C PHE A 9 11.58 12.96 3.95
N PRO A 10 11.10 11.69 3.99
CA PRO A 10 9.80 11.33 3.44
C PRO A 10 8.62 11.94 4.20
N PHE A 11 8.82 12.31 5.47
CA PHE A 11 7.80 12.88 6.34
C PHE A 11 7.53 14.35 6.01
N GLU A 12 8.56 15.14 5.79
CA GLU A 12 8.48 16.57 5.47
C GLU A 12 7.74 16.78 4.13
N ILE A 13 8.15 16.04 3.10
CA ILE A 13 7.46 16.06 1.79
C ILE A 13 6.00 15.60 1.94
N PHE A 14 5.75 14.62 2.80
CA PHE A 14 4.38 14.17 3.08
C PHE A 14 3.56 15.28 3.76
N ALA A 15 4.10 15.93 4.79
CA ALA A 15 3.41 16.97 5.56
C ALA A 15 3.04 18.18 4.68
N GLU A 16 3.95 18.60 3.80
CA GLU A 16 3.69 19.71 2.86
C GLU A 16 2.59 19.38 1.84
N ASN A 17 2.48 18.11 1.45
CA ASN A 17 1.53 17.66 0.43
C ASN A 17 0.28 16.99 1.02
N PHE A 18 0.14 16.97 2.34
CA PHE A 18 -0.98 16.35 3.00
C PHE A 18 -2.24 17.18 2.77
N ASN A 19 -3.25 16.54 2.19
CA ASN A 19 -4.54 17.17 1.95
C ASN A 19 -5.63 16.16 2.28
N GLU A 20 -6.41 16.44 3.32
CA GLU A 20 -7.53 15.59 3.76
C GLU A 20 -8.72 15.64 2.79
N GLU A 21 -8.80 16.69 1.95
CA GLU A 21 -9.83 16.81 0.90
C GLU A 21 -9.53 15.98 -0.35
N ASP A 22 -8.41 15.24 -0.37
CA ASP A 22 -8.11 14.41 -1.53
C ASP A 22 -9.14 13.28 -1.68
N LYS A 23 -9.77 13.23 -2.87
CA LYS A 23 -10.81 12.25 -3.20
C LYS A 23 -10.32 10.81 -3.03
N ILE A 24 -9.06 10.52 -3.34
CA ILE A 24 -8.49 9.17 -3.18
C ILE A 24 -8.39 8.83 -1.69
N TYR A 25 -7.93 9.77 -0.87
CA TYR A 25 -7.83 9.56 0.57
C TYR A 25 -9.21 9.30 1.20
N GLN A 26 -10.22 10.09 0.83
CA GLN A 26 -11.59 9.90 1.30
C GLN A 26 -12.13 8.51 0.94
N VAL A 27 -11.95 8.06 -0.31
CA VAL A 27 -12.37 6.73 -0.73
C VAL A 27 -11.63 5.63 0.06
N LEU A 28 -10.30 5.71 0.19
CA LEU A 28 -9.52 4.69 0.88
C LEU A 28 -9.78 4.63 2.39
N SER A 29 -10.08 5.76 3.02
CA SER A 29 -10.35 5.85 4.45
C SER A 29 -11.72 5.28 4.82
N HIS A 30 -12.72 5.45 3.95
CA HIS A 30 -14.09 4.95 4.19
C HIS A 30 -14.25 3.45 3.93
N ILE A 31 -13.32 2.81 3.23
CA ILE A 31 -13.41 1.38 2.93
C ILE A 31 -13.08 0.57 4.19
N ASN A 32 -14.04 -0.29 4.58
CA ASN A 32 -13.84 -1.22 5.68
C ASN A 32 -12.86 -2.33 5.29
N CYS A 33 -11.61 -2.21 5.72
CA CYS A 33 -10.57 -3.22 5.49
C CYS A 33 -10.41 -4.20 6.66
N SER A 34 -11.29 -4.18 7.66
CA SER A 34 -11.17 -5.03 8.85
C SER A 34 -11.21 -6.53 8.51
N PHE A 35 -11.95 -6.91 7.46
CA PHE A 35 -11.98 -8.28 6.93
C PHE A 35 -10.59 -8.78 6.56
N ALA A 36 -9.84 -8.00 5.78
CA ALA A 36 -8.49 -8.36 5.38
C ALA A 36 -7.54 -8.48 6.58
N GLY A 37 -7.74 -7.61 7.58
CA GLY A 37 -7.03 -7.67 8.86
C GLY A 37 -7.27 -8.97 9.62
N LYS A 38 -8.52 -9.48 9.66
CA LYS A 38 -8.91 -10.71 10.37
C LYS A 38 -8.57 -11.99 9.62
N HIS A 39 -8.89 -12.07 8.32
CA HIS A 39 -8.68 -13.29 7.52
C HIS A 39 -7.22 -13.56 7.20
N PHE A 40 -6.41 -12.51 7.09
CA PHE A 40 -5.01 -12.62 6.71
C PHE A 40 -4.04 -12.34 7.86
N GLN A 41 -4.47 -12.51 9.11
CA GLN A 41 -3.60 -12.36 10.28
C GLN A 41 -2.35 -13.23 10.17
N TYR A 42 -1.25 -12.66 10.62
CA TYR A 42 0.01 -13.38 10.74
C TYR A 42 -0.10 -14.40 11.88
N LYS A 43 0.03 -15.70 11.56
CA LYS A 43 -0.12 -16.82 12.51
C LYS A 43 1.22 -17.49 12.88
N GLY A 44 2.35 -16.84 12.62
CA GLY A 44 3.69 -17.43 12.81
C GLY A 44 4.50 -16.80 13.93
N TYR A 45 5.70 -17.33 14.15
CA TYR A 45 6.75 -16.72 14.97
C TYR A 45 7.79 -16.06 14.06
N GLY A 46 8.16 -14.81 14.37
CA GLY A 46 9.16 -14.04 13.60
C GLY A 46 8.71 -12.64 13.19
N ARG A 47 9.45 -12.03 12.24
CA ARG A 47 9.21 -10.67 11.77
C ARG A 47 7.83 -10.56 11.13
N ARG A 48 6.97 -9.73 11.71
CA ARG A 48 5.65 -9.42 11.13
C ARG A 48 5.84 -8.86 9.72
N GLY A 49 5.19 -9.50 8.75
CA GLY A 49 5.14 -9.03 7.38
C GLY A 49 4.38 -7.71 7.26
N SER A 50 4.25 -7.22 6.02
CA SER A 50 3.51 -5.99 5.74
C SER A 50 2.03 -6.11 6.13
N GLU A 51 1.48 -4.99 6.61
CA GLU A 51 0.06 -4.82 6.98
C GLU A 51 -0.85 -5.26 5.82
N LYS A 52 -1.71 -6.26 6.07
CA LYS A 52 -2.58 -6.84 5.04
C LYS A 52 -3.71 -5.92 4.64
N THR A 53 -4.21 -5.15 5.59
CA THR A 53 -5.16 -4.04 5.38
C THR A 53 -4.58 -3.02 4.40
N ALA A 54 -3.29 -2.69 4.55
CA ALA A 54 -2.61 -1.75 3.67
C ALA A 54 -2.37 -2.30 2.26
N ILE A 55 -2.00 -3.59 2.15
CA ILE A 55 -1.92 -4.27 0.85
C ILE A 55 -3.29 -4.26 0.16
N PHE A 56 -4.38 -4.52 0.89
CA PHE A 56 -5.72 -4.51 0.34
C PHE A 56 -6.14 -3.11 -0.17
N ARG A 57 -5.91 -2.05 0.61
CA ARG A 57 -6.13 -0.66 0.18
C ARG A 57 -5.32 -0.30 -1.07
N ALA A 58 -4.08 -0.75 -1.15
CA ALA A 58 -3.25 -0.54 -2.33
C ALA A 58 -3.79 -1.27 -3.58
N LEU A 59 -4.42 -2.44 -3.42
CA LEU A 59 -5.10 -3.11 -4.54
C LEU A 59 -6.37 -2.40 -4.97
N ILE A 60 -7.09 -1.77 -4.05
CA ILE A 60 -8.20 -0.86 -4.39
C ILE A 60 -7.67 0.36 -5.14
N LEU A 61 -6.59 0.97 -4.63
CA LEU A 61 -5.93 2.10 -5.29
C LEU A 61 -5.50 1.75 -6.72
N LYS A 62 -4.96 0.54 -6.95
CA LYS A 62 -4.65 0.02 -8.29
C LYS A 62 -5.85 0.09 -9.22
N LYS A 63 -7.05 -0.27 -8.74
CA LYS A 63 -8.30 -0.20 -9.52
C LYS A 63 -8.77 1.23 -9.73
N LEU A 64 -8.71 2.08 -8.69
CA LEU A 64 -9.07 3.50 -8.78
C LEU A 64 -8.21 4.27 -9.79
N LEU A 65 -6.91 3.98 -9.83
CA LEU A 65 -5.96 4.61 -10.75
C LEU A 65 -5.93 3.94 -12.14
N GLY A 66 -6.74 2.91 -12.40
CA GLY A 66 -6.75 2.19 -13.69
C GLY A 66 -5.44 1.47 -14.02
N LEU A 67 -4.64 1.10 -13.01
CA LEU A 67 -3.35 0.46 -13.23
C LEU A 67 -3.51 -1.01 -13.64
N SER A 68 -2.98 -1.35 -14.82
CA SER A 68 -3.08 -2.71 -15.38
C SER A 68 -2.19 -3.73 -14.65
N THR A 69 -1.03 -3.31 -14.12
CA THR A 69 -0.05 -4.23 -13.54
C THR A 69 0.25 -3.95 -12.07
N THR A 70 0.59 -5.01 -11.34
CA THR A 70 1.08 -4.88 -9.96
C THR A 70 2.47 -4.23 -9.90
N LYS A 71 3.24 -4.29 -11.01
CA LYS A 71 4.53 -3.60 -11.12
C LYS A 71 4.34 -2.07 -11.13
N SER A 72 3.38 -1.57 -11.91
CA SER A 72 3.08 -0.14 -11.94
C SER A 72 2.54 0.36 -10.60
N LEU A 73 1.74 -0.45 -9.89
CA LEU A 73 1.33 -0.15 -8.52
C LEU A 73 2.53 0.03 -7.57
N VAL A 74 3.44 -0.94 -7.54
CA VAL A 74 4.62 -0.87 -6.65
C VAL A 74 5.51 0.33 -7.00
N ALA A 75 5.68 0.63 -8.29
CA ALA A 75 6.42 1.81 -8.73
C ALA A 75 5.74 3.12 -8.29
N CYS A 76 4.42 3.21 -8.46
CA CYS A 76 3.61 4.36 -8.05
C CYS A 76 3.71 4.61 -6.53
N LEU A 77 3.56 3.55 -5.73
CA LEU A 77 3.69 3.62 -4.27
C LEU A 77 5.10 4.00 -3.82
N SER A 78 6.13 3.47 -4.50
CA SER A 78 7.52 3.80 -4.18
C SER A 78 7.88 5.24 -4.56
N TYR A 79 7.27 5.78 -5.62
CA TYR A 79 7.47 7.15 -6.07
C TYR A 79 6.72 8.17 -5.22
N SER A 80 5.52 7.84 -4.75
CA SER A 80 4.66 8.73 -3.97
C SER A 80 4.47 8.22 -2.53
N PRO A 81 5.23 8.77 -1.55
CA PRO A 81 5.06 8.45 -0.13
C PRO A 81 3.64 8.76 0.37
N LYS A 82 3.00 9.79 -0.20
CA LYS A 82 1.62 10.20 0.09
C LYS A 82 0.61 9.08 -0.22
N LEU A 83 0.64 8.53 -1.43
CA LEU A 83 -0.25 7.42 -1.82
C LEU A 83 0.00 6.17 -0.96
N SER A 84 1.27 5.88 -0.67
CA SER A 84 1.66 4.80 0.22
C SER A 84 1.12 4.96 1.63
N TYR A 85 1.20 6.17 2.17
CA TYR A 85 0.67 6.49 3.48
C TYR A 85 -0.86 6.38 3.54
N TRP A 86 -1.57 6.87 2.52
CA TRP A 86 -3.04 6.72 2.45
C TRP A 86 -3.50 5.28 2.39
N CYS A 87 -2.71 4.41 1.74
CA CYS A 87 -2.94 2.98 1.78
C CYS A 87 -2.71 2.40 3.18
N GLY A 88 -1.99 3.08 4.06
CA GLY A 88 -1.69 2.65 5.43
C GLY A 88 -0.29 2.07 5.62
N PHE A 89 0.62 2.27 4.64
CA PHE A 89 2.02 1.92 4.82
C PHE A 89 2.73 2.95 5.69
N LYS A 90 3.68 2.49 6.51
CA LYS A 90 4.54 3.39 7.29
C LYS A 90 5.58 4.01 6.35
N LEU A 91 5.77 5.33 6.43
CA LEU A 91 6.77 6.06 5.64
C LEU A 91 8.21 5.54 5.85
N SER A 92 8.50 5.00 7.04
CA SER A 92 9.81 4.43 7.37
C SER A 92 10.03 3.00 6.86
N LYS A 93 9.01 2.35 6.29
CA LYS A 93 9.10 0.97 5.81
C LYS A 93 9.12 0.93 4.29
N THR A 94 9.89 -0.01 3.75
CA THR A 94 9.88 -0.29 2.31
C THR A 94 8.54 -0.84 1.86
N ILE A 95 8.12 -0.44 0.66
CA ILE A 95 6.90 -0.92 0.03
C ILE A 95 7.03 -2.42 -0.26
N PRO A 96 5.97 -3.23 -0.08
CA PRO A 96 6.03 -4.66 -0.36
C PRO A 96 6.39 -4.93 -1.82
N SER A 97 7.10 -6.03 -2.06
CA SER A 97 7.47 -6.46 -3.41
C SER A 97 6.25 -6.84 -4.25
N ARG A 98 6.41 -6.82 -5.59
CA ARG A 98 5.40 -7.33 -6.54
C ARG A 98 4.92 -8.74 -6.20
N SER A 99 5.84 -9.62 -5.79
CA SER A 99 5.51 -11.00 -5.40
C SER A 99 4.63 -11.06 -4.16
N THR A 100 4.80 -10.14 -3.21
CA THR A 100 3.97 -10.05 -2.01
C THR A 100 2.52 -9.69 -2.36
N PHE A 101 2.35 -8.72 -3.25
CA PHE A 101 1.03 -8.34 -3.75
C PHE A 101 0.36 -9.48 -4.54
N SER A 102 1.09 -10.12 -5.45
CA SER A 102 0.55 -11.23 -6.24
C SER A 102 0.11 -12.41 -5.37
N ARG A 103 0.92 -12.80 -4.37
CA ARG A 103 0.54 -13.85 -3.41
C ARG A 103 -0.72 -13.47 -2.62
N PHE A 104 -0.89 -12.19 -2.30
CA PHE A 104 -2.07 -11.71 -1.60
C PHE A 104 -3.32 -11.73 -2.50
N GLU A 105 -3.21 -11.30 -3.77
CA GLU A 105 -4.30 -11.42 -4.77
C GLU A 105 -4.73 -12.88 -4.93
N THR A 106 -3.80 -13.82 -5.13
CA THR A 106 -4.11 -15.26 -5.22
C THR A 106 -4.80 -15.80 -3.98
N LYS A 107 -4.38 -15.33 -2.79
CA LYS A 107 -5.00 -15.75 -1.53
C LYS A 107 -6.41 -15.19 -1.35
N MET A 108 -6.74 -14.04 -1.95
CA MET A 108 -8.10 -13.50 -1.96
C MET A 108 -9.00 -14.26 -2.93
N THR A 109 -8.53 -14.61 -4.13
CA THR A 109 -9.32 -15.35 -5.11
C THR A 109 -9.55 -16.81 -4.74
N GLY A 110 -8.79 -17.35 -3.78
CA GLY A 110 -9.01 -18.70 -3.23
C GLY A 110 -9.90 -18.72 -1.99
N LEU A 111 -10.61 -17.63 -1.67
CA LEU A 111 -11.60 -17.56 -0.59
C LEU A 111 -13.04 -17.79 -1.07
N ASP A 112 -13.22 -18.10 -2.37
CA ASP A 112 -14.48 -18.52 -2.96
C ASP A 112 -14.84 -19.96 -2.58
#